data_AF-M2R610-F1
#
_entry.id   AF-M2R610-F1
#
_cell.length_a   1.000
_cell.length_b   1.000
_cell.length_c   1.000
_cell.angle_alpha   90.00
_cell.angle_beta   90.00
_cell.angle_gamma   90.00
#
_symmetry.space_group_name_H-M   'P 1'
#
loop_
_entity.id
_entity.type
_entity.pdbx_description
1 polymer ?
#
loop_
_entity_poly.entity_id
_entity_poly.type
_entity_poly.pdbx_seq_one_letter_code
_entity_poly.pdbx_strand_id
1 'polypeptide(L)'
;MSPDRWYKKKYILLGGVIPGPNKPKNLDSFLFPGLYHLCALMNEGLVIWDSCRNVSWTAWLYLVFVTANGPGMAYLDGLVNYRGKCGCRIYCCCRGHNKPNTGQNYPACKRPDNSDAPSSNHPDFSLAEPMNYAEAIS
;
A
#
# COMPACT_ATOMS: atom_id res chain seq x y z
N MET A 1 25.45 7.81 6.68
CA MET A 1 25.26 8.59 5.43
C MET A 1 25.08 10.05 5.86
N SER A 2 25.92 10.98 5.41
CA SER A 2 25.87 12.38 5.89
C SER A 2 24.61 13.09 5.39
N PRO A 3 24.00 13.99 6.18
CA PRO A 3 22.77 14.72 5.82
C PRO A 3 22.85 15.46 4.48
N ASP A 4 24.07 15.85 4.08
CA ASP A 4 24.35 16.61 2.84
C ASP A 4 24.06 15.81 1.56
N ARG A 5 23.92 14.48 1.67
CA ARG A 5 23.62 13.58 0.55
C ARG A 5 22.14 13.24 0.42
N TRP A 6 21.26 13.85 1.21
CA TRP A 6 19.83 13.61 1.10
C TRP A 6 19.25 14.32 -0.13
N TYR A 7 18.52 13.58 -0.95
CA TYR A 7 17.79 14.13 -2.10
C TYR A 7 16.62 15.00 -1.62
N LYS A 8 16.73 16.32 -1.76
CA LYS A 8 15.65 17.26 -1.40
C LYS A 8 14.64 17.35 -2.53
N LYS A 9 13.45 16.77 -2.36
CA LYS A 9 12.31 17.01 -3.27
C LYS A 9 11.53 18.25 -2.82
N LYS A 10 11.41 19.23 -3.72
CA LYS A 10 10.75 20.53 -3.48
C LYS A 10 9.28 20.44 -3.04
N TYR A 11 8.61 19.33 -3.36
CA TYR A 11 7.16 19.16 -3.15
C TYR A 11 6.83 18.00 -2.20
N ILE A 12 7.76 17.61 -1.33
CA ILE A 12 7.50 16.63 -0.27
C ILE A 12 7.38 17.37 1.06
N LEU A 13 6.18 17.31 1.64
CA LEU A 13 5.94 17.68 3.02
C LEU A 13 6.04 16.42 3.89
N LEU A 14 6.84 16.49 4.94
CA LEU A 14 6.97 15.39 5.89
C LEU A 14 5.79 15.44 6.87
N GLY A 15 4.86 14.50 6.76
CA GLY A 15 3.71 14.40 7.67
C GLY A 15 4.03 13.75 9.02
N GLY A 16 5.12 12.99 9.12
CA GLY A 16 5.53 12.31 10.35
C GLY A 16 6.83 11.53 10.17
N VAL A 17 7.49 11.23 11.29
CA VAL A 17 8.74 10.46 11.33
C VAL A 17 8.57 9.32 12.33
N ILE A 18 8.77 8.08 11.87
CA ILE A 18 8.82 6.91 12.74
C ILE A 18 10.30 6.63 13.05
N PRO A 19 10.76 6.78 14.30
CA PRO A 19 12.16 6.56 14.65
C PRO A 19 12.56 5.09 14.45
N GLY A 20 13.72 4.86 13.83
CA GLY A 20 14.37 3.55 13.78
C GLY A 20 15.19 3.25 15.05
N PRO A 21 15.92 2.13 15.14
CA PRO A 21 16.12 1.08 14.12
C PRO A 21 15.11 -0.06 14.18
N ASN A 22 14.30 -0.12 15.24
CA ASN A 22 13.37 -1.21 15.48
C ASN A 22 12.00 -0.93 14.88
N LYS A 23 11.31 -1.99 14.46
CA LYS A 23 9.92 -1.90 14.02
C LYS A 23 9.05 -1.39 15.19
N PRO A 24 8.16 -0.40 14.98
CA PRO A 24 7.22 0.04 16.00
C PRO A 24 6.32 -1.12 16.42
N LYS A 25 6.12 -1.30 17.73
CA LYS A 25 5.26 -2.36 18.27
C LYS A 25 3.80 -2.17 17.85
N ASN A 26 3.36 -0.92 17.86
CA ASN A 26 2.06 -0.50 17.38
C ASN A 26 2.30 0.52 16.27
N LEU A 27 2.04 0.14 15.02
CA LEU A 27 2.15 1.06 13.89
C LEU A 27 0.91 1.96 13.79
N ASP A 28 -0.24 1.47 14.23
CA ASP A 28 -1.51 2.20 14.18
C ASP A 28 -1.47 3.46 15.04
N SER A 29 -0.70 3.48 16.13
CA SER A 29 -0.49 4.71 16.91
C SER A 29 0.15 5.85 16.10
N PHE A 30 0.81 5.54 14.98
CA PHE A 30 1.37 6.53 14.06
C PHE A 30 0.45 6.81 12.87
N LEU A 31 -0.13 5.76 12.28
CA LEU A 31 -0.96 5.89 11.07
C LEU A 31 -2.36 6.42 11.36
N PHE A 32 -3.00 5.93 12.43
CA PHE A 32 -4.39 6.25 12.75
C PHE A 32 -4.61 7.74 12.98
N PRO A 33 -3.82 8.46 13.80
CA PRO A 33 -4.04 9.89 14.02
C PRO A 33 -3.94 10.69 12.71
N GLY A 34 -2.94 10.40 11.87
CA GLY A 34 -2.74 11.09 10.60
C GLY A 34 -3.89 10.85 9.63
N LEU A 35 -4.32 9.60 9.46
CA LEU A 35 -5.44 9.26 8.59
C LEU A 35 -6.78 9.75 9.15
N TYR A 36 -6.97 9.72 10.46
CA TYR A 36 -8.18 10.23 11.12
C TYR A 36 -8.36 11.73 10.86
N HIS A 37 -7.30 12.52 11.08
CA HIS A 37 -7.34 13.96 10.77
C HIS A 37 -7.55 14.21 9.28
N LEU A 38 -6.89 13.45 8.41
CA LEU A 38 -7.09 13.59 6.97
C LEU A 38 -8.53 13.29 6.57
N CYS A 39 -9.15 12.24 7.11
CA CYS A 39 -10.57 11.92 6.90
C CYS A 39 -11.48 13.05 7.38
N ALA A 40 -11.21 13.65 8.54
CA ALA A 40 -11.97 14.80 9.02
C ALA A 40 -11.87 15.97 8.02
N LEU A 41 -10.66 16.29 7.54
CA LEU A 41 -10.46 17.37 6.56
C LEU A 41 -11.04 17.05 5.18
N MET A 42 -11.11 15.78 4.79
CA MET A 42 -11.77 15.34 3.55
C MET A 42 -13.29 15.55 3.62
N ASN A 43 -13.89 15.41 4.79
CA ASN A 43 -15.34 15.54 4.99
C ASN A 43 -15.77 16.99 5.28
N GLU A 44 -14.99 17.72 6.08
CA GLU A 44 -15.36 19.05 6.58
C GLU A 44 -14.68 20.19 5.83
N GLY A 45 -13.57 19.90 5.13
CA GLY A 45 -12.71 20.90 4.49
C GLY A 45 -11.77 21.58 5.49
N LEU A 46 -10.63 22.07 4.98
CA LEU A 46 -9.66 22.84 5.76
C LEU A 46 -9.87 24.33 5.52
N VAL A 47 -10.41 25.06 6.50
CA VAL A 47 -10.54 26.52 6.42
C VAL A 47 -9.19 27.17 6.68
N ILE A 48 -8.70 27.93 5.70
CA ILE A 48 -7.42 28.64 5.75
C ILE A 48 -7.72 30.14 5.72
N TRP A 49 -7.19 30.85 6.72
CA TRP A 49 -7.25 32.31 6.76
C TRP A 49 -5.97 32.90 6.16
N ASP A 50 -6.12 33.77 5.16
CA ASP A 50 -5.06 34.57 4.57
C ASP A 50 -5.10 35.97 5.18
N SER A 51 -4.15 36.26 6.07
CA SER A 51 -4.07 37.54 6.77
C SER A 51 -3.68 38.71 5.86
N CYS A 52 -2.90 38.46 4.80
CA CYS A 52 -2.47 39.50 3.87
C CYS A 52 -3.64 39.99 3.02
N ARG A 53 -4.57 39.10 2.67
CA ARG A 53 -5.75 39.43 1.87
C ARG A 53 -7.01 39.65 2.73
N ASN A 54 -6.92 39.36 4.03
CA ASN A 54 -8.04 39.36 4.96
C ASN A 54 -9.25 38.54 4.45
N VAL A 55 -8.97 37.36 3.92
CA VAL A 55 -10.00 36.44 3.42
C VAL A 55 -9.79 35.05 3.99
N SER A 56 -10.88 34.31 4.16
CA SER A 56 -10.85 32.89 4.47
C SER A 56 -11.31 32.10 3.26
N TRP A 57 -10.66 30.98 3.00
CA TRP A 57 -11.05 30.05 1.94
C TRP A 57 -10.92 28.61 2.42
N THR A 58 -11.71 27.71 1.85
CA THR A 58 -11.72 26.29 2.23
C THR A 58 -10.91 25.48 1.22
N ALA A 59 -9.90 24.76 1.70
CA ALA A 59 -9.15 23.78 0.93
C ALA A 59 -9.78 22.40 1.10
N TRP A 60 -10.16 21.79 -0.01
CA TRP A 60 -10.64 20.40 -0.04
C TRP A 60 -9.45 19.47 -0.27
N LEU A 61 -9.13 18.68 0.75
CA LEU A 61 -8.04 17.72 0.70
C LEU A 61 -8.57 16.37 0.20
N TYR A 62 -7.74 15.64 -0.55
CA TYR A 62 -8.05 14.29 -1.03
C TYR A 62 -6.82 13.41 -0.92
N LEU A 63 -6.99 12.21 -0.39
CA LEU A 63 -5.96 11.16 -0.41
C LEU A 63 -6.07 10.37 -1.71
N VAL A 64 -5.17 10.60 -2.65
CA VAL A 64 -5.21 9.91 -3.97
C VAL A 64 -4.66 8.49 -3.88
N PHE A 65 -3.50 8.32 -3.24
CA PHE A 65 -2.87 7.02 -3.05
C PHE A 65 -2.01 6.99 -1.80
N VAL A 66 -1.87 5.80 -1.22
CA VAL A 66 -0.83 5.51 -0.22
C VAL A 66 0.16 4.55 -0.85
N THR A 67 1.45 4.86 -0.75
CA THR A 67 2.52 4.02 -1.30
C THR A 67 3.38 3.46 -0.19
N ALA A 68 3.72 2.17 -0.30
CA ALA A 68 4.68 1.51 0.58
C ALA A 68 5.42 0.42 -0.20
N ASN A 69 6.56 -0.03 0.33
CA ASN A 69 7.22 -1.24 -0.16
C ASN A 69 6.41 -2.48 0.24
N GLY A 70 6.78 -3.68 -0.26
CA GLY A 70 6.01 -4.91 -0.01
C GLY A 70 5.66 -5.19 1.46
N PRO A 71 6.63 -5.14 2.41
CA PRO A 71 6.33 -5.29 3.83
C PRO A 71 5.50 -4.14 4.41
N GLY A 72 5.71 -2.92 3.93
CA GLY A 72 4.97 -1.73 4.37
C GLY A 72 3.50 -1.77 3.95
N MET A 73 3.21 -2.29 2.75
CA MET A 73 1.86 -2.38 2.19
C MET A 73 0.95 -3.25 3.04
N ALA A 74 1.47 -4.38 3.56
CA ALA A 74 0.75 -5.27 4.46
C ALA A 74 0.19 -4.57 5.72
N TYR A 75 0.83 -3.48 6.18
CA TYR A 75 0.29 -2.70 7.29
C TYR A 75 -0.78 -1.69 6.87
N LEU A 76 -0.83 -1.32 5.59
CA LEU A 76 -1.80 -0.35 5.06
C LEU A 76 -3.08 -1.03 4.58
N ASP A 77 -2.96 -2.15 3.89
CA ASP A 77 -4.09 -2.87 3.29
C ASP A 77 -4.64 -3.99 4.20
N GLY A 78 -3.94 -4.29 5.31
CA GLY A 78 -4.28 -5.39 6.22
C GLY A 78 -4.06 -6.78 5.59
N LEU A 79 -3.36 -6.85 4.46
CA LEU A 79 -3.10 -8.08 3.74
C LEU A 79 -1.80 -8.74 4.19
N VAL A 80 -1.54 -9.86 3.54
CA VAL A 80 -0.29 -10.57 3.66
C VAL A 80 0.78 -9.85 2.85
N ASN A 81 2.02 -9.88 3.36
CA ASN A 81 3.17 -9.36 2.64
C ASN A 81 3.40 -10.09 1.30
N TYR A 82 4.43 -9.68 0.56
CA TYR A 82 4.79 -10.25 -0.76
C TYR A 82 4.96 -11.78 -0.82
N ARG A 83 5.06 -12.49 0.33
CA ARG A 83 5.14 -13.96 0.40
C ARG A 83 3.77 -14.63 0.49
N GLY A 84 2.70 -13.86 0.67
CA GLY A 84 1.35 -14.37 0.74
C GLY A 84 0.76 -14.67 -0.63
N LYS A 85 -0.34 -15.43 -0.64
CA LYS A 85 -1.02 -15.84 -1.88
C LYS A 85 -1.58 -14.64 -2.65
N CYS A 86 -2.10 -13.62 -1.96
CA CYS A 86 -2.63 -12.39 -2.56
C CYS A 86 -1.86 -11.17 -2.04
N GLY A 87 -0.63 -10.95 -2.54
CA GLY A 87 0.26 -9.91 -2.01
C GLY A 87 0.07 -8.50 -2.57
N CYS A 88 -0.74 -8.33 -3.62
CA CYS A 88 -0.97 -7.02 -4.28
C CYS A 88 -2.24 -6.33 -3.80
N ARG A 89 -3.40 -6.99 -3.90
CA ARG A 89 -4.73 -6.54 -3.43
C ARG A 89 -5.61 -7.78 -3.19
N ILE A 90 -6.65 -7.65 -2.38
CA ILE A 90 -7.65 -8.72 -2.17
C ILE A 90 -8.24 -9.20 -3.51
N TYR A 91 -8.57 -8.25 -4.38
CA TYR A 91 -9.17 -8.51 -5.70
C TYR A 91 -8.12 -8.62 -6.82
N CYS A 92 -6.86 -8.81 -6.47
CA CYS A 92 -5.81 -8.99 -7.47
C CYS A 92 -5.86 -10.42 -8.02
N CYS A 93 -6.08 -10.58 -9.32
CA CYS A 93 -6.08 -11.89 -9.97
C CYS A 93 -4.67 -12.51 -10.02
N CYS A 94 -3.60 -11.73 -9.81
CA CYS A 94 -2.22 -12.19 -9.74
C CYS A 94 -1.92 -12.95 -8.44
N ARG A 95 -2.53 -14.12 -8.27
CA ARG A 95 -2.30 -15.00 -7.12
C ARG A 95 -0.91 -15.63 -7.21
N GLY A 96 -0.15 -15.59 -6.12
CA GLY A 96 1.15 -16.22 -6.04
C GLY A 96 1.05 -17.75 -6.07
N HIS A 97 2.06 -18.39 -6.65
CA HIS A 97 2.24 -19.83 -6.67
C HIS A 97 3.05 -20.28 -5.44
N ASN A 98 2.58 -21.30 -4.74
CA ASN A 98 3.23 -21.80 -3.53
C ASN A 98 4.56 -22.49 -3.87
N LYS A 99 5.60 -22.19 -3.11
CA LYS A 99 6.84 -22.95 -3.14
C LYS A 99 6.67 -24.22 -2.31
N PRO A 100 6.85 -25.43 -2.90
CA PRO A 100 6.69 -26.69 -2.18
C PRO A 100 7.46 -26.75 -0.87
N ASN A 101 6.86 -27.36 0.14
CA ASN A 101 7.42 -27.52 1.49
C ASN A 101 7.72 -26.21 2.22
N THR A 102 7.15 -25.08 1.78
CA THR A 102 7.26 -23.80 2.46
C THR A 102 5.93 -23.08 2.54
N GLY A 103 5.77 -22.20 3.53
CA GLY A 103 4.63 -21.28 3.61
C GLY A 103 4.73 -20.06 2.69
N GLN A 104 5.65 -20.07 1.71
CA GLN A 104 5.92 -18.92 0.85
C GLN A 104 5.26 -19.08 -0.52
N ASN A 105 4.74 -17.98 -1.05
CA ASN A 105 4.24 -17.89 -2.42
C ASN A 105 5.10 -16.90 -3.20
N TYR A 106 5.30 -17.19 -4.48
CA TYR A 106 5.98 -16.30 -5.42
C TYR A 106 4.96 -15.69 -6.38
N PRO A 107 5.09 -14.40 -6.73
CA PRO A 107 4.28 -13.75 -7.75
C PRO A 107 4.75 -14.22 -9.14
N ALA A 108 4.46 -15.47 -9.47
CA ALA A 108 4.68 -16.03 -10.79
C ALA A 108 3.39 -15.90 -11.61
N CYS A 109 3.52 -15.48 -12.87
CA CYS A 109 2.40 -15.41 -13.81
C CYS A 109 2.13 -16.75 -14.50
N LYS A 110 3.09 -17.69 -14.44
CA LYS A 110 2.97 -19.00 -15.04
C LYS A 110 2.91 -20.07 -13.98
N ARG A 111 2.03 -21.05 -14.20
CA ARG A 111 1.97 -22.26 -13.42
C ARG A 111 3.30 -23.02 -13.55
N PRO A 112 3.88 -23.51 -12.44
CA PRO A 112 5.06 -24.34 -12.49
C PRO A 112 4.81 -25.65 -13.25
N ASP A 113 5.77 -26.08 -14.05
CA ASP A 113 5.74 -27.39 -14.70
C ASP A 113 5.76 -28.51 -13.63
N ASN A 114 4.97 -29.56 -13.84
CA ASN A 114 4.90 -30.75 -12.97
C ASN A 114 4.58 -30.46 -11.49
N SER A 115 3.90 -29.35 -11.17
CA SER A 115 3.38 -29.11 -9.83
C SER A 115 1.92 -29.54 -9.71
N ASP A 116 1.66 -30.51 -8.83
CA ASP A 116 0.30 -30.92 -8.42
C ASP A 116 -0.16 -30.23 -7.12
N ALA A 117 0.64 -29.29 -6.60
CA ALA A 117 0.34 -28.60 -5.36
C ALA A 117 -1.03 -27.88 -5.44
N PRO A 118 -2.04 -28.28 -4.64
CA PRO A 118 -3.40 -27.73 -4.75
C PRO A 118 -3.47 -26.20 -4.64
N SER A 119 -2.55 -25.60 -3.87
CA SER A 119 -2.43 -24.16 -3.65
C SER A 119 -1.80 -23.40 -4.83
N SER A 120 -1.32 -24.10 -5.86
CA SER A 120 -0.57 -23.56 -7.00
C SER A 120 -1.08 -24.07 -8.36
N ASN A 121 -2.28 -24.67 -8.39
CA ASN A 121 -2.90 -25.26 -9.59
C ASN A 121 -3.79 -24.28 -10.37
N HIS A 122 -3.81 -22.99 -10.01
CA HIS A 122 -4.53 -21.96 -10.74
C HIS A 122 -3.89 -21.68 -12.11
N PRO A 123 -4.67 -21.22 -13.11
CA PRO A 123 -4.17 -20.99 -14.46
C PRO A 123 -3.17 -19.83 -14.53
N ASP A 124 -2.45 -19.78 -15.65
CA ASP A 124 -1.55 -18.68 -15.98
C ASP A 124 -2.30 -17.33 -15.96
N PHE A 125 -1.59 -16.30 -15.51
CA PHE A 125 -2.05 -14.93 -15.51
C PHE A 125 -1.30 -14.11 -16.57
N SER A 126 -2.03 -13.48 -17.49
CA SER A 126 -1.43 -12.58 -18.48
C SER A 126 -1.35 -11.14 -17.96
N LEU A 127 -0.15 -10.57 -17.90
CA LEU A 127 0.03 -9.14 -17.59
C LEU A 127 -0.37 -8.22 -18.76
N ALA A 128 -0.48 -8.77 -19.97
CA ALA A 128 -0.82 -8.00 -21.17
C ALA A 128 -2.33 -7.80 -21.32
N GLU A 129 -3.14 -8.62 -20.65
CA GLU A 129 -4.59 -8.56 -20.72
C GLU A 129 -5.16 -7.73 -19.56
N PRO A 130 -6.21 -6.92 -19.82
CA PRO A 130 -6.84 -6.14 -18.77
C PRO A 130 -7.43 -7.07 -17.69
N MET A 131 -7.14 -6.75 -16.43
CA MET A 131 -7.54 -7.57 -15.28
C MET A 131 -9.07 -7.59 -15.14
N ASN A 132 -9.68 -8.77 -15.24
CA ASN A 132 -11.11 -8.94 -14.98
C ASN A 132 -11.35 -9.10 -13.47
N TYR A 133 -11.66 -7.99 -12.79
CA TYR A 133 -11.93 -8.00 -11.35
C TYR A 133 -13.18 -8.82 -10.96
N ALA A 134 -14.09 -9.11 -11.89
CA ALA A 134 -15.30 -9.90 -11.61
C ALA A 134 -14.99 -11.38 -11.35
N GLU A 135 -13.95 -11.94 -11.98
CA GLU A 135 -13.51 -13.34 -11.79
C GLU A 135 -12.72 -13.55 -10.49
N ALA A 136 -12.28 -12.47 -9.83
CA ALA A 136 -11.49 -12.54 -8.61
C ALA A 136 -12.31 -12.96 -7.37
N ILE A 137 -13.65 -12.84 -7.43
CA ILE A 137 -14.58 -12.95 -6.30
C ILE A 137 -15.30 -14.33 -6.25
N SER A 138 -15.26 -15.11 -7.33
CA SER A 138 -15.78 -16.49 -7.40
C SER A 138 -14.77 -17.52 -6.91
#